data_AF-A0A2N9IY28-F1
#
_entry.id   AF-A0A2N9IY28-F1
#
_cell.length_a   1.000
_cell.length_b   1.000
_cell.length_c   1.000
_cell.angle_alpha   90.00
_cell.angle_beta   90.00
_cell.angle_gamma   90.00
#
_symmetry.space_group_name_H-M   'P 1'
#
loop_
_entity.id
_entity.type
_entity.pdbx_description
1 polymer ?
#
loop_
_entity_poly.entity_id
_entity_poly.type
_entity_poly.pdbx_seq_one_letter_code
_entity_poly.pdbx_strand_id
1 'polypeptide(L)'
;MVDNIQEHKFGWTESSESDFSVEEYDGDLDMADSSDDELNLHAPIARHGPIIRANPQDLVLQREYWSMCAIAFLLDYRRFSIPHLQHLINSTWHIRGNVTVVGRDSHYYILHFDVLDDLLYACGEGPWALDGALLVLERWRYNLVINGLQLNFVSLWIQLHGLQLEHQNPELAIRMGQMLGMYERIDWDANTPRNIRFMSIRVRVDPWLPLLAGFMLKLDNGDRI
;
A
#
# COMPACT_ATOMS: atom_id res chain seq x y z
N MET A 1 46.18 -20.65 -1.19
CA MET A 1 46.31 -19.45 -2.05
C MET A 1 45.78 -18.32 -1.21
N VAL A 2 46.63 -17.32 -0.99
CA VAL A 2 46.43 -16.26 0.00
C VAL A 2 45.66 -15.13 -0.67
N ASP A 3 44.56 -14.71 -0.05
CA ASP A 3 43.72 -13.60 -0.51
C ASP A 3 44.51 -12.30 -0.53
N ASN A 4 44.45 -11.63 -1.68
CA ASN A 4 45.12 -10.36 -1.94
C ASN A 4 44.24 -9.23 -1.41
N ILE A 5 44.45 -8.84 -0.15
CA ILE A 5 43.81 -7.66 0.44
C ILE A 5 44.49 -6.42 -0.15
N GLN A 6 43.80 -5.69 -1.03
CA GLN A 6 44.23 -4.35 -1.43
C GLN A 6 43.82 -3.34 -0.36
N GLU A 7 44.81 -2.67 0.23
CA GLU A 7 44.60 -1.53 1.13
C GLU A 7 43.89 -0.38 0.40
N HIS A 8 42.79 0.09 0.99
CA HIS A 8 42.03 1.23 0.50
C HIS A 8 42.77 2.55 0.83
N LYS A 9 43.24 3.26 -0.20
CA LYS A 9 43.64 4.67 -0.06
C LYS A 9 42.41 5.57 -0.06
N PHE A 10 42.30 6.42 0.95
CA PHE A 10 41.31 7.51 1.01
C PHE A 10 41.70 8.57 -0.02
N GLY A 11 40.97 8.62 -1.14
CA GLY A 11 41.07 9.68 -2.14
C GLY A 11 40.05 10.78 -1.81
N TRP A 12 40.53 12.01 -1.65
CA TRP A 12 39.69 13.20 -1.61
C TRP A 12 39.21 13.51 -3.03
N THR A 13 37.91 13.72 -3.21
CA THR A 13 37.39 14.35 -4.42
C THR A 13 37.20 15.83 -4.13
N GLU A 14 37.93 16.68 -4.86
CA GLU A 14 37.74 18.12 -4.89
C GLU A 14 36.35 18.46 -5.46
N SER A 15 35.68 19.40 -4.81
CA SER A 15 34.39 19.95 -5.21
C SER A 15 34.48 20.62 -6.58
N SER A 16 33.57 20.29 -7.50
CA SER A 16 33.41 21.04 -8.76
C SER A 16 32.70 22.37 -8.51
N GLU A 17 33.42 23.47 -8.73
CA GLU A 17 32.89 24.82 -9.01
C GLU A 17 32.40 24.85 -10.49
N SER A 18 31.10 25.06 -10.74
CA SER A 18 30.40 26.32 -11.08
C SER A 18 30.59 26.83 -12.51
N ASP A 19 29.48 26.98 -13.26
CA ASP A 19 29.38 27.88 -14.41
C ASP A 19 28.15 28.79 -14.19
N PHE A 20 28.38 30.04 -13.77
CA PHE A 20 27.41 31.14 -13.88
C PHE A 20 28.03 32.24 -14.74
N SER A 21 27.34 32.57 -15.83
CA SER A 21 27.69 33.60 -16.80
C SER A 21 27.50 35.01 -16.23
N VAL A 22 28.51 35.86 -16.46
CA VAL A 22 28.56 37.30 -16.12
C VAL A 22 28.02 38.15 -17.28
N GLU A 23 27.13 39.09 -16.98
CA GLU A 23 27.03 40.40 -17.66
C GLU A 23 26.86 41.51 -16.60
N GLU A 24 27.39 42.69 -16.90
CA GLU A 24 27.96 43.71 -15.99
C GLU A 24 27.15 45.04 -15.97
N TYR A 25 27.58 45.99 -15.12
CA TYR A 25 27.20 47.42 -14.93
C TYR A 25 26.03 47.73 -13.96
N ASP A 26 26.07 48.72 -13.06
CA ASP A 26 27.10 49.64 -12.51
C ASP A 26 26.40 50.41 -11.35
N GLY A 27 27.09 50.73 -10.25
CA GLY A 27 26.51 51.63 -9.22
C GLY A 27 27.09 51.54 -7.82
N ASP A 28 28.06 52.41 -7.56
CA ASP A 28 28.47 53.08 -6.31
C ASP A 28 28.40 52.35 -4.95
N LEU A 29 29.60 52.26 -4.36
CA LEU A 29 29.92 51.86 -3.00
C LEU A 29 29.45 52.92 -1.98
N ASP A 30 28.70 52.51 -0.96
CA ASP A 30 28.85 53.05 0.39
C ASP A 30 28.59 51.94 1.44
N MET A 31 29.63 51.71 2.24
CA MET A 31 29.74 50.72 3.30
C MET A 31 28.94 51.13 4.54
N ALA A 32 28.07 50.24 5.05
CA ALA A 32 27.62 50.26 6.43
C ALA A 32 27.42 48.82 6.94
N ASP A 33 28.49 48.31 7.55
CA ASP A 33 28.53 47.59 8.82
C ASP A 33 27.20 46.99 9.35
N SER A 34 27.08 45.67 9.26
CA SER A 34 26.52 44.87 10.35
C SER A 34 26.95 43.42 10.15
N SER A 35 27.93 43.03 10.96
CA SER A 35 28.21 41.65 11.34
C SER A 35 26.93 40.86 11.64
N ASP A 36 26.84 39.65 11.10
CA ASP A 36 26.44 38.44 11.85
C ASP A 36 26.62 37.20 10.94
N ASP A 37 27.86 36.98 10.52
CA ASP A 37 28.35 35.67 10.05
C ASP A 37 28.67 34.79 11.27
N GLU A 38 27.65 34.41 12.04
CA GLU A 38 27.73 33.18 12.86
C GLU A 38 27.10 32.03 12.07
N LEU A 39 27.83 31.61 11.03
CA LEU A 39 27.67 30.29 10.43
C LEU A 39 27.80 29.26 11.55
N ASN A 40 26.69 28.58 11.80
CA ASN A 40 26.50 27.55 12.81
C ASN A 40 27.45 26.35 12.54
N LEU A 41 28.72 26.48 12.95
CA LEU A 41 29.84 25.58 12.63
C LEU A 41 29.79 24.21 13.36
N HIS A 42 28.69 23.91 14.06
CA HIS A 42 28.57 22.72 14.90
C HIS A 42 27.39 21.81 14.56
N ALA A 43 26.73 21.97 13.40
CA ALA A 43 25.89 20.90 12.91
C ALA A 43 26.79 19.68 12.63
N PRO A 44 26.62 18.53 13.32
CA PRO A 44 27.44 17.36 13.04
C PRO A 44 27.17 16.95 11.59
N ILE A 45 28.21 17.06 10.75
CA ILE A 45 28.19 16.57 9.37
C ILE A 45 27.91 15.08 9.47
N ALA A 46 26.69 14.68 9.13
CA ALA A 46 26.33 13.28 9.02
C ALA A 46 27.25 12.68 7.94
N ARG A 47 28.27 11.93 8.38
CA ARG A 47 29.16 11.23 7.46
C ARG A 47 28.32 10.18 6.75
N HIS A 48 27.87 10.47 5.54
CA HIS A 48 27.27 9.46 4.68
C HIS A 48 28.31 8.38 4.41
N GLY A 49 27.96 7.12 4.69
CA GLY A 49 28.79 5.98 4.31
C GLY A 49 28.97 5.90 2.79
N PRO A 50 29.81 4.97 2.30
CA PRO A 50 30.01 4.79 0.87
C PRO A 50 28.67 4.47 0.17
N ILE A 51 28.37 5.20 -0.91
CA ILE A 51 27.17 4.99 -1.72
C ILE A 51 27.50 3.94 -2.79
N ILE A 52 26.93 2.75 -2.64
CA ILE A 52 27.00 1.70 -3.66
C ILE A 52 25.78 1.81 -4.56
N ARG A 53 26.00 1.91 -5.87
CA ARG A 53 24.91 1.90 -6.86
C ARG A 53 24.58 0.45 -7.22
N ALA A 54 23.34 0.04 -6.96
CA ALA A 54 22.86 -1.26 -7.40
C ALA A 54 22.71 -1.29 -8.93
N ASN A 55 23.16 -2.39 -9.56
CA ASN A 55 22.96 -2.60 -10.99
C ASN A 55 21.54 -3.13 -11.26
N PRO A 56 20.71 -2.46 -12.08
CA PRO A 56 19.35 -2.91 -12.37
C PRO A 56 19.28 -4.29 -13.04
N GLN A 57 20.31 -4.70 -13.78
CA GLN A 57 20.33 -5.99 -14.49
C GLN A 57 20.38 -7.17 -13.51
N ASP A 58 21.06 -7.00 -12.38
CA ASP A 58 21.18 -8.04 -11.34
C ASP A 58 19.84 -8.27 -10.60
N LEU A 59 18.91 -7.32 -10.73
CA LEU A 59 17.61 -7.36 -10.05
C LEU A 59 16.51 -8.03 -10.88
N VAL A 60 16.75 -8.34 -12.16
CA VAL A 60 15.70 -8.81 -13.09
C VAL A 60 15.00 -10.06 -12.56
N LEU A 61 15.77 -11.11 -12.22
CA LEU A 61 15.23 -12.37 -11.71
C LEU A 61 14.50 -12.21 -10.38
N GLN A 62 15.05 -11.38 -9.48
CA GLN A 62 14.40 -11.07 -8.21
C GLN A 62 13.07 -10.35 -8.44
N ARG A 63 13.04 -9.35 -9.31
CA ARG A 63 11.83 -8.60 -9.64
C ARG A 63 10.76 -9.49 -10.25
N GLU A 64 11.14 -10.41 -11.14
CA GLU A 64 10.22 -11.39 -11.70
C GLU A 64 9.59 -12.26 -10.60
N TYR A 65 10.41 -12.85 -9.73
CA TYR A 65 9.92 -13.64 -8.59
C TYR A 65 9.00 -12.84 -7.66
N TRP A 66 9.46 -11.68 -7.17
CA TRP A 66 8.67 -10.88 -6.23
C TRP A 66 7.43 -10.25 -6.88
N SER A 67 7.38 -10.08 -8.21
CA SER A 67 6.18 -9.60 -8.89
C SER A 67 5.00 -10.58 -8.81
N MET A 68 5.30 -11.84 -8.55
CA MET A 68 4.34 -12.93 -8.31
C MET A 68 3.96 -13.07 -6.83
N CYS A 69 4.41 -12.14 -5.98
CA CYS A 69 4.13 -12.15 -4.55
C CYS A 69 3.01 -11.17 -4.15
N ALA A 70 2.29 -11.53 -3.09
CA ALA A 70 1.45 -10.63 -2.30
C ALA A 70 1.97 -10.55 -0.87
N ILE A 71 1.75 -9.39 -0.26
CA ILE A 71 1.89 -9.18 1.17
C ILE A 71 0.52 -9.39 1.78
N ALA A 72 0.44 -10.32 2.73
CA ALA A 72 -0.79 -10.67 3.40
C ALA A 72 -0.77 -10.13 4.84
N PHE A 73 -1.62 -9.16 5.13
CA PHE A 73 -1.82 -8.63 6.47
C PHE A 73 -2.89 -9.42 7.20
N LEU A 74 -2.56 -9.95 8.37
CA LEU A 74 -3.52 -10.67 9.21
C LEU A 74 -4.11 -9.70 10.25
N LEU A 75 -5.38 -9.36 10.06
CA LEU A 75 -6.15 -8.54 10.99
C LEU A 75 -6.78 -9.42 12.06
N ASP A 76 -5.95 -9.82 13.02
CA ASP A 76 -6.35 -10.62 14.18
C ASP A 76 -5.30 -10.42 15.31
N TYR A 77 -5.70 -10.67 16.55
CA TYR A 77 -4.76 -10.69 17.68
C TYR A 77 -3.87 -11.95 17.65
N ARG A 78 -4.37 -13.02 17.01
CA ARG A 78 -3.66 -14.29 16.84
C ARG A 78 -2.53 -14.15 15.83
N ARG A 79 -1.55 -15.04 15.98
CA ARG A 79 -0.39 -15.16 15.10
C ARG A 79 -0.33 -16.56 14.52
N PHE A 80 -0.70 -16.73 13.26
CA PHE A 80 -0.65 -18.03 12.59
C PHE A 80 0.80 -18.43 12.24
N SER A 81 1.15 -19.68 12.48
CA SER A 81 2.41 -20.22 11.98
C SER A 81 2.37 -20.33 10.45
N ILE A 82 3.53 -20.31 9.79
CA ILE A 82 3.62 -20.51 8.34
C ILE A 82 2.92 -21.80 7.90
N PRO A 83 3.17 -22.97 8.53
CA PRO A 83 2.48 -24.20 8.14
C PRO A 83 0.95 -24.13 8.35
N HIS A 84 0.48 -23.47 9.41
CA HIS A 84 -0.95 -23.34 9.67
C HIS A 84 -1.64 -22.45 8.63
N LEU A 85 -1.06 -21.28 8.32
CA LEU A 85 -1.59 -20.41 7.27
C LEU A 85 -1.54 -21.09 5.90
N GLN A 86 -0.45 -21.80 5.58
CA GLN A 86 -0.33 -22.57 4.35
C GLN A 86 -1.45 -23.61 4.23
N HIS A 87 -1.74 -24.35 5.31
CA HIS A 87 -2.85 -25.30 5.34
C HIS A 87 -4.20 -24.60 5.11
N LEU A 88 -4.46 -23.49 5.80
CA LEU A 88 -5.72 -22.73 5.65
C LEU A 88 -5.91 -22.20 4.24
N ILE A 89 -4.85 -21.69 3.60
CA ILE A 89 -4.90 -21.24 2.21
C ILE A 89 -5.24 -22.42 1.31
N ASN A 90 -4.52 -23.54 1.42
CA ASN A 90 -4.76 -24.72 0.60
C ASN A 90 -6.16 -25.33 0.77
N SER A 91 -6.76 -25.22 1.97
CA SER A 91 -8.09 -25.76 2.25
C SER A 91 -9.22 -24.83 1.83
N THR A 92 -8.97 -23.52 1.79
CA THR A 92 -10.04 -22.51 1.62
C THR A 92 -10.04 -21.91 0.22
N TRP A 93 -8.86 -21.68 -0.36
CA TRP A 93 -8.73 -21.04 -1.66
C TRP A 93 -8.76 -22.08 -2.77
N HIS A 94 -9.69 -21.87 -3.71
CA HIS A 94 -9.83 -22.68 -4.92
C HIS A 94 -9.17 -21.93 -6.07
N ILE A 95 -7.84 -21.99 -6.13
CA ILE A 95 -7.00 -21.34 -7.14
C ILE A 95 -6.55 -22.35 -8.20
N ARG A 96 -6.06 -21.86 -9.34
CA ARG A 96 -5.61 -22.70 -10.46
C ARG A 96 -4.20 -23.25 -10.23
N GLY A 97 -3.29 -22.41 -9.75
CA GLY A 97 -1.93 -22.75 -9.39
C GLY A 97 -1.76 -23.05 -7.90
N ASN A 98 -0.51 -23.12 -7.44
CA ASN A 98 -0.22 -23.20 -6.02
C ASN A 98 0.07 -21.82 -5.44
N VAL A 99 -0.13 -21.71 -4.14
CA VAL A 99 0.33 -20.58 -3.32
C VAL A 99 1.27 -21.11 -2.25
N THR A 100 2.42 -20.46 -2.11
CA THR A 100 3.41 -20.78 -1.09
C THR A 100 3.55 -19.61 -0.12
N VAL A 101 3.41 -19.87 1.18
CA VAL A 101 3.74 -18.90 2.24
C VAL A 101 5.27 -18.87 2.39
N VAL A 102 5.90 -17.87 1.78
CA VAL A 102 7.37 -17.72 1.71
C VAL A 102 7.98 -17.38 3.06
N GLY A 103 7.31 -16.53 3.82
CA GLY A 103 7.84 -16.01 5.07
C GLY A 103 6.82 -15.23 5.86
N ARG A 104 7.21 -14.92 7.09
CA ARG A 104 6.42 -14.14 8.04
C ARG A 104 7.34 -13.15 8.73
N ASP A 105 6.84 -11.92 8.88
CA ASP A 105 7.43 -10.96 9.80
C ASP A 105 6.33 -10.14 10.49
N SER A 106 6.47 -9.97 11.80
CA SER A 106 5.50 -9.30 12.67
C SER A 106 4.03 -9.68 12.42
N HIS A 107 3.26 -8.88 11.67
CA HIS A 107 1.82 -9.05 11.40
C HIS A 107 1.48 -9.33 9.93
N TYR A 108 2.49 -9.53 9.07
CA TYR A 108 2.29 -9.88 7.68
C TYR A 108 3.05 -11.14 7.26
N TYR A 109 2.63 -11.66 6.13
CA TYR A 109 3.22 -12.81 5.45
C TYR A 109 3.51 -12.42 4.02
N ILE A 110 4.44 -13.14 3.39
CA ILE A 110 4.63 -13.05 1.95
C ILE A 110 4.13 -14.34 1.33
N LEU A 111 3.21 -14.20 0.37
CA LEU A 111 2.65 -15.31 -0.39
C LEU A 111 3.18 -15.22 -1.82
N HIS A 112 3.75 -16.31 -2.34
CA HIS A 112 4.11 -16.44 -3.74
C HIS A 112 3.02 -17.22 -4.47
N PHE A 113 2.63 -16.75 -5.65
CA PHE A 113 1.64 -17.39 -6.51
C PHE A 113 2.32 -17.91 -7.78
N ASP A 114 1.97 -19.12 -8.20
CA ASP A 114 2.47 -19.65 -9.47
C ASP A 114 1.78 -19.03 -10.69
N VAL A 115 0.57 -18.50 -10.51
CA VAL A 115 -0.29 -17.98 -11.58
C VAL A 115 -0.67 -16.52 -11.28
N LEU A 116 -0.37 -15.62 -12.21
CA LEU A 116 -0.59 -14.17 -12.04
C LEU A 116 -2.07 -13.83 -11.83
N ASP A 117 -2.96 -14.46 -12.58
CA ASP A 117 -4.38 -14.22 -12.42
C ASP A 117 -4.91 -14.63 -11.04
N ASP A 118 -4.36 -15.68 -10.43
CA ASP A 118 -4.75 -16.11 -9.09
C ASP A 118 -4.27 -15.09 -8.05
N LEU A 119 -3.08 -14.52 -8.24
CA LEU A 119 -2.58 -13.38 -7.45
C LEU A 119 -3.52 -12.17 -7.57
N LEU A 120 -3.91 -11.81 -8.79
CA LEU A 120 -4.81 -10.67 -9.04
C LEU A 120 -6.19 -10.91 -8.45
N TYR A 121 -6.73 -12.12 -8.58
CA TYR A 121 -8.00 -12.52 -7.97
C TYR A 121 -7.93 -12.48 -6.45
N ALA A 122 -6.88 -13.05 -5.84
CA ALA A 122 -6.70 -13.06 -4.39
C ALA A 122 -6.57 -11.63 -3.82
N CYS A 123 -5.83 -10.74 -4.49
CA CYS A 123 -5.76 -9.33 -4.08
C CYS A 123 -7.05 -8.56 -4.34
N GLY A 124 -7.73 -8.84 -5.45
CA GLY A 124 -8.87 -8.08 -5.94
C GLY A 124 -10.20 -8.43 -5.27
N GLU A 125 -10.40 -9.68 -4.86
CA GLU A 125 -11.66 -10.15 -4.26
C GLU A 125 -11.61 -10.28 -2.73
N GLY A 126 -10.45 -10.07 -2.11
CA GLY A 126 -10.30 -10.05 -0.65
C GLY A 126 -11.09 -8.93 0.04
N PRO A 127 -11.05 -8.86 1.39
CA PRO A 127 -10.26 -9.72 2.28
C PRO A 127 -10.82 -11.13 2.40
N TRP A 128 -9.98 -12.06 2.85
CA TRP A 128 -10.32 -13.47 3.01
C TRP A 128 -10.51 -13.81 4.48
N ALA A 129 -11.61 -14.48 4.82
CA ALA A 129 -11.78 -15.05 6.14
C ALA A 129 -11.09 -16.42 6.22
N LEU A 130 -10.05 -16.53 7.05
CA LEU A 130 -9.32 -17.78 7.32
C LEU A 130 -9.36 -18.06 8.82
N ASP A 131 -10.03 -19.15 9.21
CA ASP A 131 -10.22 -19.52 10.63
C ASP A 131 -10.77 -18.35 11.49
N GLY A 132 -11.73 -17.60 10.93
CA GLY A 132 -12.33 -16.43 11.56
C GLY A 132 -11.46 -15.17 11.59
N ALA A 133 -10.20 -15.23 11.14
CA ALA A 133 -9.33 -14.06 10.97
C ALA A 133 -9.48 -13.46 9.57
N LEU A 134 -9.33 -12.14 9.44
CA LEU A 134 -9.32 -11.47 8.14
C LEU A 134 -7.89 -11.37 7.61
N LEU A 135 -7.68 -11.86 6.38
CA LEU A 135 -6.43 -11.75 5.64
C LEU A 135 -6.60 -10.78 4.47
N VAL A 136 -5.90 -9.65 4.53
CA VAL A 136 -5.91 -8.62 3.49
C VAL A 136 -4.65 -8.77 2.64
N LEU A 137 -4.78 -8.76 1.32
CA LEU A 137 -3.64 -8.93 0.41
C LEU A 137 -3.37 -7.67 -0.37
N GLU A 138 -2.10 -7.28 -0.44
CA GLU A 138 -1.62 -6.26 -1.35
C GLU A 138 -0.52 -6.84 -2.23
N ARG A 139 -0.62 -6.59 -3.54
CA ARG A 139 0.39 -7.04 -4.49
C ARG A 139 1.74 -6.37 -4.20
N TRP A 140 2.81 -7.15 -4.28
CA TRP A 140 4.17 -6.65 -4.12
C TRP A 140 4.50 -5.54 -5.12
N ARG A 141 5.26 -4.53 -4.67
CA ARG A 141 5.76 -3.42 -5.48
C ARG A 141 7.27 -3.33 -5.36
N TYR A 142 7.95 -2.99 -6.45
CA TYR A 142 9.41 -2.83 -6.44
C TYR A 142 9.84 -1.75 -5.47
N ASN A 143 11.00 -1.95 -4.84
CA ASN A 143 11.58 -1.04 -3.85
C ASN A 143 10.71 -0.85 -2.59
N LEU A 144 9.74 -1.73 -2.35
CA LEU A 144 8.97 -1.70 -1.11
C LEU A 144 9.89 -2.00 0.07
N VAL A 145 9.89 -1.10 1.05
CA VAL A 145 10.55 -1.30 2.33
C VAL A 145 9.59 -2.02 3.25
N ILE A 146 9.99 -3.21 3.68
CA ILE A 146 9.19 -4.08 4.56
C ILE A 146 9.06 -3.47 5.98
N ASN A 147 10.14 -2.84 6.47
CA ASN A 147 10.13 -2.21 7.80
C ASN A 147 9.14 -1.05 7.86
N GLY A 148 8.22 -1.12 8.82
CA GLY A 148 7.22 -0.08 9.04
C GLY A 148 6.00 -0.16 8.12
N LEU A 149 5.82 -1.27 7.39
CA LEU A 149 4.65 -1.46 6.54
C LEU A 149 3.36 -1.44 7.37
N GLN A 150 2.43 -0.57 6.98
CA GLN A 150 1.14 -0.41 7.63
C GLN A 150 0.02 -0.59 6.61
N LEU A 151 -1.01 -1.34 7.00
CA LEU A 151 -2.22 -1.48 6.19
C LEU A 151 -3.08 -0.22 6.37
N ASN A 152 -3.10 0.67 5.38
CA ASN A 152 -3.87 1.92 5.51
C ASN A 152 -5.32 1.78 5.09
N PHE A 153 -5.61 0.85 4.17
CA PHE A 153 -6.94 0.68 3.61
C PHE A 153 -7.25 -0.78 3.32
N VAL A 154 -8.53 -1.16 3.45
CA VAL A 154 -9.06 -2.45 3.04
C VAL A 154 -10.31 -2.25 2.20
N SER A 155 -10.42 -2.97 1.09
CA SER A 155 -11.62 -2.99 0.26
C SER A 155 -12.58 -4.07 0.76
N LEU A 156 -13.78 -3.68 1.20
CA LEU A 156 -14.80 -4.57 1.76
C LEU A 156 -16.07 -4.55 0.90
N TRP A 157 -16.69 -5.72 0.76
CA TRP A 157 -18.09 -5.79 0.32
C TRP A 157 -19.01 -5.51 1.51
N ILE A 158 -19.79 -4.43 1.42
CA ILE A 158 -20.74 -3.97 2.43
C ILE A 158 -22.15 -4.15 1.88
N GLN A 159 -22.98 -4.85 2.65
CA GLN A 159 -24.39 -5.03 2.34
C GLN A 159 -25.24 -3.92 2.98
N LEU A 160 -26.03 -3.24 2.15
CA LEU A 160 -26.99 -2.22 2.53
C LEU A 160 -28.38 -2.83 2.57
N HIS A 161 -28.89 -3.00 3.78
CA HIS A 161 -30.20 -3.61 4.07
C HIS A 161 -31.27 -2.55 4.30
N GLY A 162 -32.54 -2.94 4.22
CA GLY A 162 -33.68 -2.06 4.53
C GLY A 162 -34.07 -1.06 3.43
N LEU A 163 -33.36 -1.06 2.30
CA LEU A 163 -33.68 -0.21 1.14
C LEU A 163 -34.85 -0.79 0.35
N GLN A 164 -35.87 0.04 0.10
CA GLN A 164 -36.91 -0.27 -0.87
C GLN A 164 -36.30 -0.46 -2.27
N LEU A 165 -36.93 -1.29 -3.11
CA LEU A 165 -36.42 -1.65 -4.45
C LEU A 165 -36.12 -0.42 -5.34
N GLU A 166 -36.96 0.61 -5.29
CA GLU A 166 -36.78 1.85 -6.06
C GLU A 166 -35.51 2.63 -5.66
N HIS A 167 -35.07 2.46 -4.41
CA HIS A 167 -33.88 3.10 -3.86
C HIS A 167 -32.60 2.27 -4.08
N GLN A 168 -32.71 1.05 -4.59
CA GLN A 168 -31.56 0.22 -4.97
C GLN A 168 -31.05 0.65 -6.35
N ASN A 169 -30.62 1.91 -6.46
CA ASN A 169 -30.06 2.51 -7.67
C ASN A 169 -28.58 2.88 -7.50
N PRO A 170 -27.81 2.94 -8.61
CA PRO A 170 -26.37 3.24 -8.55
C PRO A 170 -26.04 4.60 -7.92
N GLU A 171 -26.85 5.63 -8.16
CA GLU A 171 -26.59 6.99 -7.66
C GLU A 171 -26.69 7.07 -6.14
N LEU A 172 -27.65 6.36 -5.54
CA LEU A 172 -27.74 6.25 -4.09
C LEU A 172 -26.60 5.38 -3.54
N ALA A 173 -26.27 4.28 -4.21
CA ALA A 173 -25.17 3.40 -3.83
C ALA A 173 -23.82 4.13 -3.73
N ILE A 174 -23.51 4.96 -4.72
CA ILE A 174 -22.30 5.79 -4.74
C ILE A 174 -22.29 6.76 -3.55
N ARG A 175 -23.40 7.48 -3.32
CA ARG A 175 -23.50 8.43 -2.19
C ARG A 175 -23.31 7.74 -0.84
N MET A 176 -23.98 6.61 -0.62
CA MET A 176 -23.83 5.83 0.61
C MET A 176 -22.41 5.25 0.75
N GLY A 177 -21.82 4.76 -0.34
CA GLY A 177 -20.44 4.29 -0.36
C GLY A 177 -19.44 5.38 -0.01
N GLN A 178 -19.63 6.60 -0.51
CA GLN A 178 -18.80 7.77 -0.19
C GLN A 178 -18.91 8.22 1.27
N MET A 179 -20.06 7.96 1.92
CA MET A 179 -20.19 8.18 3.37
C MET A 179 -19.41 7.14 4.18
N LEU A 180 -19.35 5.89 3.69
CA LEU A 180 -18.65 4.79 4.35
C LEU A 180 -17.14 4.82 4.14
N GLY A 181 -16.68 5.34 3.00
CA GLY A 181 -15.28 5.39 2.61
C GLY A 181 -15.12 5.76 1.13
N MET A 182 -14.13 5.18 0.45
CA MET A 182 -13.96 5.38 -0.99
C MET A 182 -14.74 4.30 -1.75
N TYR A 183 -15.86 4.68 -2.36
CA TYR A 183 -16.65 3.78 -3.22
C TYR A 183 -15.80 3.22 -4.37
N GLU A 184 -15.84 1.91 -4.58
CA GLU A 184 -15.15 1.23 -5.68
C GLU A 184 -16.12 0.74 -6.76
N ARG A 185 -17.12 -0.07 -6.38
CA ARG A 185 -18.12 -0.63 -7.31
C ARG A 185 -19.37 -1.13 -6.61
N ILE A 186 -20.40 -1.41 -7.38
CA ILE A 186 -21.63 -2.07 -6.95
C ILE A 186 -21.64 -3.51 -7.49
N ASP A 187 -22.34 -4.42 -6.83
CA ASP A 187 -22.34 -5.86 -7.16
C ASP A 187 -23.04 -6.22 -8.49
N TRP A 188 -23.66 -5.25 -9.18
CA TRP A 188 -24.34 -5.49 -10.46
C TRP A 188 -23.86 -4.59 -11.60
N ASP A 189 -23.69 -5.21 -12.77
CA ASP A 189 -23.20 -4.57 -13.99
C ASP A 189 -24.33 -3.84 -14.73
N ALA A 190 -24.88 -2.77 -14.12
CA ALA A 190 -25.92 -1.91 -14.70
C ALA A 190 -27.27 -2.57 -15.07
N ASN A 191 -27.45 -3.86 -14.76
CA ASN A 191 -28.73 -4.54 -14.88
C ASN A 191 -29.62 -4.31 -13.65
N THR A 192 -30.93 -4.46 -13.81
CA THR A 192 -31.88 -4.42 -12.69
C THR A 192 -31.41 -5.37 -11.59
N PRO A 193 -31.31 -4.91 -10.32
CA PRO A 193 -30.87 -5.75 -9.22
C PRO A 193 -31.75 -6.99 -9.14
N ARG A 194 -31.12 -8.18 -9.26
CA ARG A 194 -31.82 -9.46 -9.08
C ARG A 194 -32.06 -9.77 -7.60
N ASN A 195 -31.28 -9.14 -6.72
CA ASN A 195 -31.40 -9.30 -5.27
C ASN A 195 -32.30 -8.20 -4.71
N ILE A 196 -33.47 -8.59 -4.20
CA ILE A 196 -34.44 -7.66 -3.60
C ILE A 196 -34.19 -7.40 -2.11
N ARG A 197 -33.31 -8.17 -1.47
CA ARG A 197 -33.12 -8.16 0.00
C ARG A 197 -32.14 -7.09 0.45
N PHE A 198 -31.09 -6.88 -0.33
CA PHE A 198 -30.02 -5.92 -0.01
C PHE A 198 -29.27 -5.52 -1.28
N MET A 199 -28.62 -4.37 -1.19
CA MET A 199 -27.67 -3.89 -2.18
C MET A 199 -26.24 -4.08 -1.66
N SER A 200 -25.37 -4.71 -2.43
CA SER A 200 -23.95 -4.84 -2.07
C SER A 200 -23.11 -3.80 -2.81
N ILE A 201 -22.28 -3.08 -2.06
CA ILE A 201 -21.26 -2.17 -2.61
C ILE A 201 -19.89 -2.55 -2.09
N ARG A 202 -18.87 -2.33 -2.92
CA ARG A 202 -17.47 -2.47 -2.56
C ARG A 202 -16.94 -1.09 -2.19
N VAL A 203 -16.41 -0.96 -0.98
CA VAL A 203 -15.92 0.30 -0.42
C VAL A 203 -14.55 0.06 0.17
N ARG A 204 -13.61 0.95 -0.13
CA ARG A 204 -12.31 1.01 0.50
C ARG A 204 -12.36 1.88 1.75
N VAL A 205 -12.05 1.28 2.90
CA VAL A 205 -12.17 1.90 4.23
C VAL A 205 -10.85 1.82 4.99
N ASP A 206 -10.67 2.72 5.95
CA ASP A 206 -9.57 2.64 6.92
C ASP A 206 -9.90 1.54 7.96
N PRO A 207 -9.12 0.46 8.07
CA PRO A 207 -9.39 -0.64 9.00
C PRO A 207 -9.18 -0.26 10.47
N TRP A 208 -8.55 0.89 10.77
CA TRP A 208 -8.26 1.35 12.12
C TRP A 208 -9.34 2.28 12.69
N LEU A 209 -10.33 2.66 11.87
CA LEU A 209 -11.48 3.45 12.28
C LEU A 209 -12.73 2.56 12.40
N PRO A 210 -13.65 2.88 13.33
CA PRO A 210 -14.90 2.15 13.43
C PRO A 210 -15.74 2.36 12.16
N LEU A 211 -16.34 1.28 11.66
CA LEU A 211 -17.31 1.36 10.58
C LEU A 211 -18.56 2.11 11.05
N LEU A 212 -19.20 2.86 10.14
CA LEU A 212 -20.50 3.46 10.41
C LEU A 212 -21.53 2.35 10.64
N ALA A 213 -22.21 2.40 11.79
CA ALA A 213 -23.21 1.38 12.14
C ALA A 213 -24.48 1.45 11.27
N GLY A 214 -24.76 2.61 10.67
CA GLY A 214 -25.93 2.83 9.81
C GLY A 214 -26.14 4.30 9.49
N PHE A 215 -27.20 4.59 8.73
CA PHE A 215 -27.65 5.92 8.37
C PHE A 215 -29.18 5.93 8.21
N MET A 216 -29.78 7.12 8.26
CA MET A 216 -31.19 7.31 7.92
C MET A 216 -31.32 7.85 6.50
N LEU A 217 -32.16 7.23 5.68
CA LEU A 217 -32.54 7.73 4.37
C LEU A 217 -33.87 8.47 4.47
N LYS A 218 -33.87 9.75 4.08
CA LYS A 218 -35.11 10.52 3.95
C LYS A 218 -35.76 10.22 2.60
N LEU A 219 -37.02 9.80 2.64
CA LEU A 219 -37.83 9.48 1.47
C LEU A 219 -38.58 10.71 0.94
N ASP A 220 -39.10 10.61 -0.28
CA ASP A 220 -39.86 11.68 -0.95
C ASP A 220 -41.16 12.04 -0.22
N ASN A 221 -41.77 11.06 0.46
CA ASN A 221 -42.95 11.26 1.30
C ASN A 221 -42.63 11.94 2.65
N GLY A 222 -41.36 12.21 2.94
CA GLY A 222 -40.88 12.83 4.17
C GLY A 222 -40.49 11.85 5.29
N ASP A 223 -40.80 10.57 5.13
CA ASP A 223 -40.44 9.54 6.10
C ASP A 223 -38.93 9.29 6.13
N ARG A 224 -38.46 8.64 7.20
CA ARG A 224 -37.08 8.20 7.34
C ARG A 224 -37.04 6.70 7.56
N ILE A 225 -36.23 6.02 6.77
CA ILE A 225 -35.95 4.58 6.90
C ILE A 225 -34.47 4.35 7.20
#